data_AF-A0A947G6Z7-F1
#
_entry.id   AF-A0A947G6Z7-F1
#
_cell.length_a   1.000
_cell.length_b   1.000
_cell.length_c   1.000
_cell.angle_alpha   90.00
_cell.angle_beta   90.00
_cell.angle_gamma   90.00
#
_symmetry.space_group_name_H-M   'P 1'
#
loop_
_entity.id
_entity.type
_entity.pdbx_description
1 polymer ?
#
loop_
_entity_poly.entity_id
_entity_poly.type
_entity_poly.pdbx_seq_one_letter_code
_entity_poly.pdbx_strand_id
1 'polypeptide(L)'
;MLRTAVVIVALLPALASAQPVKEVVDYDQEREEFSEFWERALKPNRELYGQLVAQARALSFESGKQAHQRARRLLSDAIRLAPDRPDAYWELGLLHKRHREWKECAKALGRLFKTAPGFKPKGNSGWAFDVELGTCNAQAGRYRTAIRHFKRILARGQSRQLVHRLIGESFMAIGELGRAVEYLETARRIEGRSALTSNFALAVAYDRDERHSKAREHLDLVIKRDYSLSRTASRTDFIPAADRYYYLGLGYRRRNPAWALIYFRHYLDEIPNRSPWRSRAKAHASELHQELRKQLPLKITGSASLDDKTVRRALRPHLAKLEQCVAEAPELLLRIKIKRVAQKPGPGSPIPGITVLVDYAFRVDTATVEKVVSCVDQVAAGIDLPRLKGAPGSYITVELPVLALGK
;
A
#
# COMPACT_ATOMS: atom_id res chain seq x y z
N MET A 1 53.57 -82.13 84.41
CA MET A 1 54.62 -81.09 84.28
C MET A 1 54.99 -80.96 82.81
N LEU A 2 55.37 -79.74 82.42
CA LEU A 2 55.79 -79.26 81.10
C LEU A 2 54.70 -78.95 80.04
N ARG A 3 54.72 -77.66 79.69
CA ARG A 3 54.06 -76.96 78.58
C ARG A 3 54.65 -77.39 77.24
N THR A 4 53.84 -77.36 76.17
CA THR A 4 54.34 -77.03 74.82
C THR A 4 53.18 -76.57 73.94
N ALA A 5 53.49 -75.61 73.06
CA ALA A 5 52.57 -74.65 72.48
C ALA A 5 51.69 -75.22 71.36
N VAL A 6 50.45 -74.75 71.32
CA VAL A 6 49.49 -74.95 70.23
C VAL A 6 49.78 -73.90 69.15
N VAL A 7 50.13 -74.34 67.94
CA VAL A 7 50.13 -73.50 66.74
C VAL A 7 48.92 -73.91 65.91
N ILE A 8 47.85 -73.12 66.00
CA ILE A 8 46.66 -73.23 65.15
C ILE A 8 46.96 -72.45 63.87
N VAL A 9 47.17 -73.17 62.76
CA VAL A 9 47.22 -72.57 61.42
C VAL A 9 45.79 -72.25 61.00
N ALA A 10 45.39 -71.00 61.20
CA ALA A 10 44.13 -70.48 60.67
C ALA A 10 44.27 -70.23 59.16
N LEU A 11 43.61 -71.04 58.35
CA LEU A 11 43.32 -70.72 56.96
C LEU A 11 42.27 -69.60 56.93
N LEU A 12 42.71 -68.36 56.78
CA LEU A 12 41.82 -67.24 56.47
C LEU A 12 41.45 -67.31 54.99
N PRO A 13 40.16 -67.27 54.62
CA PRO A 13 39.79 -67.08 53.24
C PRO A 13 40.23 -65.68 52.82
N ALA A 14 40.93 -65.58 51.70
CA ALA A 14 41.20 -64.31 51.05
C ALA A 14 39.87 -63.73 50.56
N LEU A 15 39.18 -62.98 51.43
CA LEU A 15 38.16 -62.04 51.02
C LEU A 15 38.88 -60.93 50.26
N ALA A 16 38.96 -61.08 48.94
CA ALA A 16 39.20 -59.96 48.06
C ALA A 16 38.14 -58.90 48.38
N SER A 17 38.56 -57.79 48.97
CA SER A 17 37.72 -56.60 49.08
C SER A 17 37.48 -56.09 47.67
N ALA A 18 36.41 -56.58 47.04
CA ALA A 18 35.82 -55.89 45.91
C ALA A 18 35.37 -54.53 46.45
N GLN A 19 36.22 -53.50 46.24
CA GLN A 19 35.73 -52.14 46.30
C GLN A 19 34.52 -52.07 45.37
N PRO A 20 33.39 -51.46 45.79
CA PRO A 20 32.30 -51.25 44.86
C PRO A 20 32.90 -50.54 43.66
N VAL A 21 32.81 -51.17 42.49
CA VAL A 21 33.12 -50.51 41.23
C VAL A 21 32.26 -49.27 41.26
N LYS A 22 32.88 -48.09 41.47
CA LYS A 22 32.19 -46.83 41.23
C LYS A 22 31.73 -46.96 39.81
N GLU A 23 30.43 -47.09 39.63
CA GLU A 23 29.80 -46.93 38.34
C GLU A 23 30.37 -45.62 37.80
N VAL A 24 31.24 -45.74 36.80
CA VAL A 24 31.77 -44.58 36.10
C VAL A 24 30.54 -44.09 35.36
N VAL A 25 29.80 -43.19 36.00
CA VAL A 25 28.77 -42.41 35.34
C VAL A 25 29.51 -41.70 34.23
N ASP A 26 29.34 -42.23 33.03
CA ASP A 26 29.88 -41.68 31.82
C ASP A 26 29.21 -40.32 31.60
N TYR A 27 29.85 -39.27 32.10
CA TYR A 27 29.40 -37.88 31.94
C TYR A 27 29.44 -37.44 30.47
N ASP A 28 29.92 -38.26 29.52
CA ASP A 28 29.93 -37.96 28.09
C ASP A 28 28.64 -38.35 27.37
N GLN A 29 27.78 -39.25 27.85
CA GLN A 29 26.54 -39.56 27.12
C GLN A 29 25.59 -38.36 27.01
N GLU A 30 25.41 -37.58 28.09
CA GLU A 30 24.60 -36.36 28.05
C GLU A 30 25.27 -35.24 27.22
N ARG A 31 26.62 -35.16 27.18
CA ARG A 31 27.32 -34.18 26.34
C ARG A 31 27.32 -34.57 24.86
N GLU A 32 27.36 -35.86 24.56
CA GLU A 32 27.29 -36.40 23.21
C GLU A 32 25.87 -36.26 22.65
N GLU A 33 24.81 -36.56 23.40
CA GLU A 33 23.42 -36.38 22.95
C GLU A 33 23.09 -34.93 22.53
N PHE A 34 23.76 -33.94 23.14
CA PHE A 34 23.65 -32.52 22.78
C PHE A 34 24.86 -31.99 21.98
N SER A 35 25.77 -32.85 21.55
CA SER A 35 26.92 -32.42 20.76
C SER A 35 26.48 -31.91 19.39
N GLU A 36 27.19 -30.89 18.91
CA GLU A 36 27.00 -30.32 17.58
C GLU A 36 27.18 -31.39 16.47
N PHE A 37 27.92 -32.46 16.76
CA PHE A 37 28.09 -33.63 15.91
C PHE A 37 26.78 -34.42 15.74
N TRP A 38 26.14 -34.83 16.84
CA TRP A 38 24.90 -35.59 16.78
C TRP A 38 23.71 -34.73 16.30
N GLU A 39 23.68 -33.43 16.59
CA GLU A 39 22.71 -32.52 15.95
C GLU A 39 22.88 -32.47 14.42
N ARG A 40 24.12 -32.44 13.90
CA ARG A 40 24.41 -32.48 12.46
C ARG A 40 24.09 -33.85 11.85
N ALA A 41 24.37 -34.94 12.56
CA ALA A 41 24.06 -36.30 12.08
C ALA A 41 22.54 -36.58 12.04
N LEU A 42 21.80 -36.14 13.06
CA LEU A 42 20.35 -36.34 13.18
C LEU A 42 19.53 -35.35 12.33
N LYS A 43 20.08 -34.16 12.05
CA LYS A 43 19.42 -33.12 11.26
C LYS A 43 20.37 -32.54 10.21
N PRO A 44 20.89 -33.35 9.27
CA PRO A 44 21.94 -32.94 8.32
C PRO A 44 21.52 -31.75 7.46
N ASN A 45 20.22 -31.59 7.26
CA ASN A 45 19.62 -30.56 6.44
C ASN A 45 19.26 -29.28 7.21
N ARG A 46 19.40 -29.25 8.55
CA ARG A 46 19.00 -28.10 9.39
C ARG A 46 19.83 -26.87 9.10
N GLU A 47 21.14 -27.03 8.97
CA GLU A 47 22.07 -25.93 8.72
C GLU A 47 21.87 -25.37 7.31
N LEU A 48 21.88 -26.25 6.30
CA LEU A 48 21.61 -25.86 4.91
C LEU A 48 20.25 -25.17 4.77
N TYR A 49 19.19 -25.67 5.41
CA TYR A 49 17.89 -24.98 5.45
C TYR A 49 18.02 -23.56 5.99
N GLY A 50 18.71 -23.39 7.13
CA GLY A 50 18.93 -22.08 7.74
C GLY A 50 19.69 -21.14 6.83
N GLN A 51 20.74 -21.62 6.17
CA GLN A 51 21.54 -20.86 5.21
C GLN A 51 20.71 -20.43 3.99
N LEU A 52 19.93 -21.34 3.40
CA LEU A 52 19.05 -21.04 2.25
C LEU A 52 18.02 -19.96 2.61
N VAL A 53 17.37 -20.07 3.78
CA VAL A 53 16.39 -19.08 4.25
C VAL A 53 17.05 -17.73 4.54
N ALA A 54 18.23 -17.73 5.16
CA ALA A 54 18.97 -16.50 5.45
C ALA A 54 19.42 -15.77 4.18
N GLN A 55 20.01 -16.50 3.23
CA GLN A 55 20.40 -15.96 1.92
C GLN A 55 19.19 -15.42 1.15
N ALA A 56 18.08 -16.16 1.15
CA ALA A 56 16.86 -15.68 0.51
C ALA A 56 16.31 -14.41 1.17
N ARG A 57 16.32 -14.34 2.51
CA ARG A 57 15.88 -13.14 3.24
C ARG A 57 16.74 -11.93 2.87
N ALA A 58 18.06 -12.09 2.80
CA ALA A 58 18.97 -11.01 2.39
C ALA A 58 18.64 -10.51 0.97
N LEU A 59 18.54 -11.41 0.00
CA LEU A 59 18.17 -11.10 -1.38
C LEU A 59 16.76 -10.49 -1.51
N SER A 60 15.87 -10.76 -0.56
CA SER A 60 14.49 -10.30 -0.60
C SER A 60 14.35 -8.77 -0.49
N PHE A 61 15.36 -8.10 0.07
CA PHE A 61 15.42 -6.64 0.19
C PHE A 61 16.18 -5.96 -0.97
N GLU A 62 16.82 -6.75 -1.84
CA GLU A 62 17.51 -6.22 -3.00
C GLU A 62 16.52 -5.84 -4.11
N SER A 63 16.83 -4.76 -4.82
CA SER A 63 16.04 -4.34 -5.98
C SER A 63 16.47 -5.10 -7.22
N GLY A 64 15.54 -5.76 -7.89
CA GLY A 64 15.79 -6.37 -9.19
C GLY A 64 15.07 -7.69 -9.41
N LYS A 65 14.65 -7.95 -10.65
CA LYS A 65 13.96 -9.20 -11.02
C LYS A 65 14.83 -10.43 -10.73
N GLN A 66 16.15 -10.34 -10.92
CA GLN A 66 17.06 -11.45 -10.70
C GLN A 66 17.18 -11.84 -9.22
N ALA A 67 17.30 -10.85 -8.32
CA ALA A 67 17.35 -11.09 -6.88
C ALA A 67 16.05 -11.74 -6.38
N HIS A 68 14.89 -11.24 -6.81
CA HIS A 68 13.57 -11.86 -6.53
C HIS A 68 13.51 -13.33 -6.97
N GLN A 69 13.93 -13.61 -8.22
CA GLN A 69 13.92 -14.98 -8.74
C GLN A 69 14.87 -15.90 -7.97
N ARG A 70 16.05 -15.41 -7.59
CA ARG A 70 17.03 -16.16 -6.80
C ARG A 70 16.50 -16.44 -5.39
N ALA A 71 15.96 -15.43 -4.70
CA ALA A 71 15.33 -15.60 -3.39
C ALA A 71 14.20 -16.63 -3.44
N ARG A 72 13.34 -16.57 -4.47
CA ARG A 72 12.25 -17.53 -4.66
C ARG A 72 12.75 -18.97 -4.86
N ARG A 73 13.84 -19.16 -5.61
CA ARG A 73 14.48 -20.49 -5.79
C ARG A 73 15.03 -21.02 -4.47
N LEU A 74 15.82 -20.22 -3.76
CA LEU A 74 16.39 -20.61 -2.45
C LEU A 74 15.31 -21.01 -1.44
N LEU A 75 14.19 -20.27 -1.38
CA LEU A 75 13.06 -20.62 -0.51
C LEU A 75 12.34 -21.89 -0.94
N SER A 76 12.24 -22.12 -2.25
CA SER A 76 11.68 -23.37 -2.78
C SER A 76 12.57 -24.55 -2.44
N ASP A 77 13.89 -24.39 -2.51
CA ASP A 77 14.88 -25.40 -2.14
C ASP A 77 14.81 -25.70 -0.63
N ALA A 78 14.71 -24.66 0.21
CA ALA A 78 14.51 -24.81 1.65
C ALA A 78 13.21 -25.55 1.98
N ILE A 79 12.11 -25.24 1.28
CA ILE A 79 10.83 -25.96 1.45
C ILE A 79 10.94 -27.42 1.01
N ARG A 80 11.67 -27.73 -0.08
CA ARG A 80 11.91 -29.13 -0.48
C ARG A 80 12.73 -29.89 0.54
N LEU A 81 13.70 -29.21 1.14
CA LEU A 81 14.63 -29.76 2.11
C LEU A 81 13.97 -30.07 3.46
N ALA A 82 13.05 -29.21 3.92
CA ALA A 82 12.28 -29.39 5.15
C ALA A 82 10.84 -28.85 4.98
N PRO A 83 9.92 -29.66 4.41
CA PRO A 83 8.57 -29.21 4.03
C PRO A 83 7.65 -28.84 5.19
N ASP A 84 7.98 -29.29 6.41
CA ASP A 84 7.26 -29.08 7.66
C ASP A 84 7.73 -27.80 8.38
N ARG A 85 8.89 -27.25 8.01
CA ARG A 85 9.44 -26.08 8.69
C ARG A 85 8.78 -24.77 8.25
N PRO A 86 8.46 -23.88 9.20
CA PRO A 86 7.61 -22.72 8.91
C PRO A 86 8.36 -21.54 8.25
N ASP A 87 9.64 -21.34 8.57
CA ASP A 87 10.35 -20.10 8.25
C ASP A 87 10.42 -19.83 6.74
N ALA A 88 10.66 -20.85 5.92
CA ALA A 88 10.76 -20.69 4.47
C ALA A 88 9.41 -20.28 3.83
N TYR A 89 8.29 -20.81 4.33
CA TYR A 89 6.97 -20.37 3.87
C TYR A 89 6.63 -18.94 4.29
N TRP A 90 7.06 -18.55 5.50
CA TRP A 90 6.90 -17.19 6.00
C TRP A 90 7.66 -16.20 5.10
N GLU A 91 8.96 -16.45 4.87
CA GLU A 91 9.78 -15.60 4.00
C GLU A 91 9.27 -15.60 2.55
N LEU A 92 8.78 -16.73 2.03
CA LEU A 92 8.20 -16.80 0.69
C LEU A 92 6.93 -15.97 0.58
N GLY A 93 6.07 -16.03 1.60
CA GLY A 93 4.90 -15.17 1.70
C GLY A 93 5.26 -13.69 1.68
N LEU A 94 6.22 -13.27 2.51
CA LEU A 94 6.69 -11.88 2.56
C LEU A 94 7.35 -11.41 1.26
N LEU A 95 8.13 -12.29 0.60
CA LEU A 95 8.71 -12.03 -0.71
C LEU A 95 7.60 -11.76 -1.74
N HIS A 96 6.62 -12.66 -1.85
CA HIS A 96 5.47 -12.48 -2.74
C HIS A 96 4.69 -11.20 -2.44
N LYS A 97 4.47 -10.87 -1.16
CA LYS A 97 3.83 -9.61 -0.74
C LYS A 97 4.61 -8.40 -1.24
N ARG A 98 5.93 -8.36 -1.05
CA ARG A 98 6.79 -7.24 -1.47
C ARG A 98 6.70 -6.98 -2.97
N HIS A 99 6.57 -8.04 -3.76
CA HIS A 99 6.38 -7.98 -5.21
C HIS A 99 4.92 -7.92 -5.65
N ARG A 100 3.98 -7.72 -4.73
CA ARG A 100 2.52 -7.61 -4.99
C ARG A 100 1.92 -8.85 -5.67
N GLU A 101 2.55 -10.01 -5.51
CA GLU A 101 2.10 -11.32 -5.99
C GLU A 101 1.08 -11.92 -5.00
N TRP A 102 -0.04 -11.22 -4.80
CA TRP A 102 -0.96 -11.46 -3.67
C TRP A 102 -1.52 -12.87 -3.58
N LYS A 103 -1.83 -13.50 -4.73
CA LYS A 103 -2.33 -14.87 -4.79
C LYS A 103 -1.30 -15.88 -4.28
N GLU A 104 -0.04 -15.71 -4.67
CA GLU A 104 1.05 -16.59 -4.23
C GLU A 104 1.43 -16.30 -2.78
N CYS A 105 1.38 -15.05 -2.32
CA CYS A 105 1.52 -14.74 -0.90
C CYS A 105 0.46 -15.48 -0.06
N ALA A 106 -0.83 -15.36 -0.43
CA ALA A 106 -1.91 -16.03 0.27
C ALA A 106 -1.77 -17.56 0.24
N LYS A 107 -1.18 -18.13 -0.82
CA LYS A 107 -0.90 -19.57 -0.94
C LYS A 107 0.24 -20.01 -0.03
N ALA A 108 1.38 -19.30 -0.02
CA ALA A 108 2.53 -19.63 0.82
C ALA A 108 2.19 -19.53 2.30
N LEU A 109 1.62 -18.40 2.74
CA LEU A 109 1.18 -18.20 4.13
C LEU A 109 0.01 -19.11 4.50
N GLY A 110 -0.85 -19.46 3.53
CA GLY A 110 -1.93 -20.42 3.73
C GLY A 110 -1.42 -21.85 3.97
N ARG A 111 -0.32 -22.26 3.31
CA ARG A 111 0.35 -23.54 3.60
C ARG A 111 0.94 -23.53 5.01
N LEU A 112 1.66 -22.47 5.35
CA LEU A 112 2.17 -22.26 6.71
C LEU A 112 1.07 -22.35 7.77
N PHE A 113 -0.09 -21.74 7.52
CA PHE A 113 -1.21 -21.78 8.46
C PHE A 113 -1.77 -23.19 8.67
N LYS A 114 -1.75 -24.03 7.63
CA LYS A 114 -2.21 -25.41 7.74
C LYS A 114 -1.26 -26.29 8.55
N THR A 115 0.05 -26.11 8.38
CA THR A 115 1.06 -26.93 9.05
C THR A 115 1.42 -26.42 10.44
N ALA A 116 1.41 -25.10 10.64
CA ALA A 116 1.77 -24.45 11.90
C ALA A 116 0.82 -23.26 12.21
N PRO A 117 -0.46 -23.51 12.57
CA PRO A 117 -1.45 -22.46 12.82
C PRO A 117 -1.10 -21.54 14.01
N GLY A 118 -0.22 -22.00 14.90
CA GLY A 118 0.32 -21.25 16.04
C GLY A 118 1.65 -20.55 15.77
N PHE A 119 2.13 -20.53 14.52
CA PHE A 119 3.41 -19.92 14.16
C PHE A 119 3.49 -18.47 14.61
N LYS A 120 4.60 -18.14 15.28
CA LYS A 120 4.96 -16.79 15.70
C LYS A 120 6.27 -16.41 15.00
N PRO A 121 6.24 -15.45 14.05
CA PRO A 121 7.47 -15.03 13.40
C PRO A 121 8.43 -14.44 14.44
N LYS A 122 9.69 -14.86 14.41
CA LYS A 122 10.73 -14.35 15.32
C LYS A 122 10.84 -12.82 15.20
N GLY A 123 11.02 -12.14 16.34
CA GLY A 123 11.15 -10.68 16.40
C GLY A 123 9.89 -9.89 16.06
N ASN A 124 8.74 -10.55 15.86
CA ASN A 124 7.48 -9.91 15.53
C ASN A 124 6.45 -10.10 16.63
N SER A 125 5.44 -9.23 16.64
CA SER A 125 4.30 -9.41 17.52
C SER A 125 3.51 -10.68 17.17
N GLY A 126 2.91 -11.34 18.17
CA GLY A 126 2.17 -12.61 17.97
C GLY A 126 0.96 -12.56 17.02
N TRP A 127 0.57 -11.37 16.53
CA TRP A 127 -0.49 -11.16 15.55
C TRP A 127 0.00 -10.93 14.12
N ALA A 128 1.31 -10.74 13.93
CA ALA A 128 1.87 -10.41 12.63
C ALA A 128 1.50 -11.46 11.57
N PHE A 129 1.51 -12.74 11.96
CA PHE A 129 1.15 -13.82 11.03
C PHE A 129 -0.30 -13.71 10.51
N ASP A 130 -1.28 -13.50 11.40
CA ASP A 130 -2.68 -13.34 11.00
C ASP A 130 -2.91 -12.04 10.21
N VAL A 131 -2.17 -10.95 10.49
CA VAL A 131 -2.24 -9.73 9.66
C VAL A 131 -1.69 -9.96 8.27
N GLU A 132 -0.54 -10.60 8.14
CA GLU A 132 0.07 -10.82 6.83
C GLU A 132 -0.77 -11.76 5.97
N LEU A 133 -1.21 -12.88 6.55
CA LEU A 133 -2.10 -13.81 5.85
C LEU A 133 -3.44 -13.15 5.50
N GLY A 134 -4.01 -12.37 6.42
CA GLY A 134 -5.22 -11.60 6.16
C GLY A 134 -5.04 -10.59 5.02
N THR A 135 -3.94 -9.83 5.03
CA THR A 135 -3.62 -8.81 4.03
C THR A 135 -3.42 -9.43 2.65
N CYS A 136 -2.65 -10.52 2.56
CA CYS A 136 -2.47 -11.22 1.30
C CYS A 136 -3.78 -11.81 0.75
N ASN A 137 -4.66 -12.34 1.62
CA ASN A 137 -5.98 -12.75 1.19
C ASN A 137 -6.84 -11.56 0.71
N ALA A 138 -6.82 -10.43 1.42
CA ALA A 138 -7.60 -9.26 1.07
C ALA A 138 -7.19 -8.68 -0.29
N GLN A 139 -5.88 -8.52 -0.51
CA GLN A 139 -5.34 -8.04 -1.79
C GLN A 139 -5.52 -9.05 -2.92
N ALA A 140 -5.58 -10.35 -2.61
CA ALA A 140 -5.95 -11.40 -3.57
C ALA A 140 -7.46 -11.46 -3.86
N GLY A 141 -8.28 -10.55 -3.30
CA GLY A 141 -9.73 -10.52 -3.46
C GLY A 141 -10.49 -11.55 -2.61
N ARG A 142 -9.83 -12.25 -1.70
CA ARG A 142 -10.41 -13.25 -0.78
C ARG A 142 -10.84 -12.60 0.53
N TYR A 143 -11.69 -11.57 0.44
CA TYR A 143 -12.03 -10.69 1.56
C TYR A 143 -12.64 -11.42 2.77
N ARG A 144 -13.54 -12.40 2.55
CA ARG A 144 -14.13 -13.19 3.66
C ARG A 144 -13.07 -13.97 4.44
N THR A 145 -12.09 -14.54 3.74
CA THR A 145 -10.95 -15.23 4.38
C THR A 145 -10.09 -14.24 5.15
N ALA A 146 -9.81 -13.08 4.56
CA ALA A 146 -9.06 -12.01 5.23
C ALA A 146 -9.72 -11.58 6.55
N ILE A 147 -11.04 -11.31 6.52
CA ILE A 147 -11.84 -10.94 7.69
C ILE A 147 -11.72 -11.99 8.80
N ARG A 148 -11.74 -13.29 8.48
CA ARG A 148 -11.56 -14.35 9.49
C ARG A 148 -10.20 -14.26 10.19
N HIS A 149 -9.11 -14.04 9.43
CA HIS A 149 -7.78 -13.87 10.03
C HIS A 149 -7.69 -12.61 10.88
N PHE A 150 -8.23 -11.49 10.41
CA PHE A 150 -8.24 -10.26 11.20
C PHE A 150 -9.06 -10.40 12.50
N LYS A 151 -10.22 -11.08 12.45
CA LYS A 151 -11.02 -11.38 13.65
C LYS A 151 -10.29 -12.28 14.66
N ARG A 152 -9.41 -13.19 14.22
CA ARG A 152 -8.57 -13.98 15.13
C ARG A 152 -7.62 -13.10 15.97
N ILE A 153 -7.20 -11.95 15.44
CA ILE A 153 -6.36 -11.00 16.19
C ILE A 153 -7.19 -10.34 17.30
N LEU A 154 -8.40 -9.89 16.96
CA LEU A 154 -9.33 -9.31 17.94
C LEU A 154 -9.70 -10.31 19.04
N ALA A 155 -9.92 -11.58 18.69
CA ALA A 155 -10.23 -12.65 19.63
C ALA A 155 -9.10 -12.92 20.65
N ARG A 156 -7.85 -12.50 20.36
CA ARG A 156 -6.72 -12.57 21.30
C ARG A 156 -6.54 -11.30 22.12
N GLY A 157 -7.57 -10.46 22.20
CA GLY A 157 -7.58 -9.20 22.96
C GLY A 157 -6.86 -8.04 22.27
N GLN A 158 -6.39 -8.21 21.03
CA GLN A 158 -5.55 -7.21 20.38
C GLN A 158 -6.38 -6.25 19.52
N SER A 159 -7.19 -5.45 20.20
CA SER A 159 -8.02 -4.41 19.58
C SER A 159 -7.15 -3.23 19.13
N ARG A 160 -6.73 -3.26 17.86
CA ARG A 160 -5.89 -2.22 17.25
C ARG A 160 -6.66 -1.50 16.15
N GLN A 161 -6.42 -0.19 16.01
CA GLN A 161 -6.97 0.63 14.93
C GLN A 161 -6.80 -0.02 13.55
N LEU A 162 -5.58 -0.48 13.25
CA LEU A 162 -5.25 -1.11 11.97
C LEU A 162 -6.15 -2.32 11.69
N VAL A 163 -6.36 -3.20 12.67
CA VAL A 163 -7.12 -4.44 12.49
C VAL A 163 -8.59 -4.14 12.21
N HIS A 164 -9.18 -3.20 12.96
CA HIS A 164 -10.55 -2.74 12.71
C HIS A 164 -10.68 -2.10 11.33
N ARG A 165 -9.71 -1.28 10.91
CA ARG A 165 -9.69 -0.68 9.57
C ARG A 165 -9.64 -1.73 8.46
N LEU A 166 -8.73 -2.71 8.56
CA LEU A 166 -8.59 -3.78 7.57
C LEU A 166 -9.86 -4.64 7.44
N ILE A 167 -10.55 -4.89 8.56
CA ILE A 167 -11.86 -5.57 8.56
C ILE A 167 -12.90 -4.69 7.86
N GLY A 168 -12.98 -3.41 8.23
CA GLY A 168 -13.92 -2.45 7.66
C GLY A 168 -13.77 -2.31 6.14
N GLU A 169 -12.53 -2.11 5.65
CA GLU A 169 -12.23 -2.04 4.22
C GLU A 169 -12.53 -3.36 3.50
N SER A 170 -12.28 -4.50 4.14
CA SER A 170 -12.65 -5.80 3.57
C SER A 170 -14.17 -5.98 3.47
N PHE A 171 -14.95 -5.45 4.43
CA PHE A 171 -16.42 -5.41 4.35
C PHE A 171 -16.91 -4.45 3.27
N MET A 172 -16.26 -3.28 3.13
CA MET A 172 -16.55 -2.37 2.03
C MET A 172 -16.33 -3.06 0.68
N ALA A 173 -15.21 -3.75 0.49
CA ALA A 173 -14.88 -4.39 -0.77
C ALA A 173 -15.93 -5.42 -1.24
N ILE A 174 -16.70 -6.01 -0.30
CA ILE A 174 -17.76 -6.99 -0.59
C ILE A 174 -19.18 -6.43 -0.55
N GLY A 175 -19.38 -5.12 -0.33
CA GLY A 175 -20.71 -4.53 -0.30
C GLY A 175 -21.40 -4.45 1.07
N GLU A 176 -20.80 -4.98 2.15
CA GLU A 176 -21.41 -4.97 3.49
C GLU A 176 -21.12 -3.65 4.22
N LEU A 177 -21.68 -2.55 3.71
CA LEU A 177 -21.37 -1.19 4.15
C LEU A 177 -21.73 -0.91 5.62
N GLY A 178 -22.87 -1.42 6.11
CA GLY A 178 -23.26 -1.25 7.52
C GLY A 178 -22.21 -1.79 8.48
N ARG A 179 -21.70 -3.00 8.20
CA ARG A 179 -20.62 -3.63 8.99
C ARG A 179 -19.30 -2.92 8.78
N ALA A 180 -19.02 -2.47 7.56
CA ALA A 180 -17.82 -1.68 7.30
C ALA A 180 -17.77 -0.43 8.19
N VAL A 181 -18.85 0.35 8.22
CA VAL A 181 -18.96 1.56 9.04
C VAL A 181 -18.76 1.25 10.53
N GLU A 182 -19.36 0.19 11.06
CA GLU A 182 -19.19 -0.21 12.47
C GLU A 182 -17.71 -0.42 12.86
N TYR A 183 -16.99 -1.20 12.04
CA TYR A 183 -15.57 -1.46 12.27
C TYR A 183 -14.72 -0.21 12.06
N LEU A 184 -15.02 0.60 11.05
CA LEU A 184 -14.27 1.83 10.77
C LEU A 184 -14.49 2.93 11.82
N GLU A 185 -15.69 3.04 12.39
CA GLU A 185 -15.95 3.93 13.53
C GLU A 185 -15.16 3.49 14.77
N THR A 186 -15.03 2.18 14.97
CA THR A 186 -14.18 1.65 16.05
C THR A 186 -12.71 1.91 15.80
N ALA A 187 -12.23 1.74 14.56
CA ALA A 187 -10.88 2.13 14.17
C ALA A 187 -10.62 3.62 14.44
N ARG A 188 -11.55 4.50 14.04
CA ARG A 188 -11.48 5.96 14.26
C ARG A 188 -11.41 6.29 15.75
N ARG A 189 -12.23 5.64 16.59
CA ARG A 189 -12.22 5.84 18.05
C ARG A 189 -10.88 5.49 18.68
N ILE A 190 -10.25 4.40 18.22
CA ILE A 190 -8.92 3.95 18.70
C ILE A 190 -7.81 4.89 18.18
N GLU A 191 -7.90 5.36 16.92
CA GLU A 191 -6.93 6.32 16.34
C GLU A 191 -6.99 7.70 17.01
N GLY A 192 -8.14 8.06 17.59
CA GLY A 192 -8.33 9.29 18.35
C GLY A 192 -8.44 10.55 17.49
N ARG A 193 -8.08 11.72 18.05
CA ARG A 193 -8.30 13.05 17.43
C ARG A 193 -7.57 13.29 16.09
N SER A 194 -6.62 12.43 15.72
CA SER A 194 -5.83 12.53 14.49
C SER A 194 -6.16 11.42 13.49
N ALA A 195 -7.40 10.90 13.51
CA ALA A 195 -7.81 9.71 12.78
C ALA A 195 -7.86 9.85 11.25
N LEU A 196 -6.73 10.01 10.57
CA LEU A 196 -6.72 10.31 9.13
C LEU A 196 -7.14 9.10 8.31
N THR A 197 -6.56 7.94 8.60
CA THR A 197 -6.78 6.73 7.77
C THR A 197 -8.19 6.19 7.98
N SER A 198 -8.69 6.20 9.22
CA SER A 198 -10.05 5.75 9.52
C SER A 198 -11.12 6.72 9.01
N ASN A 199 -10.91 8.05 9.12
CA ASN A 199 -11.85 9.02 8.53
C ASN A 199 -11.86 8.92 7.00
N PHE A 200 -10.72 8.67 6.36
CA PHE A 200 -10.69 8.54 4.90
C PHE A 200 -11.48 7.31 4.42
N ALA A 201 -11.31 6.18 5.12
CA ALA A 201 -12.09 4.98 4.85
C ALA A 201 -13.59 5.17 5.15
N LEU A 202 -13.96 5.88 6.23
CA LEU A 202 -15.36 6.22 6.53
C LEU A 202 -15.97 7.10 5.45
N ALA A 203 -15.24 8.08 4.94
CA ALA A 203 -15.72 8.94 3.86
C ALA A 203 -16.12 8.11 2.63
N VAL A 204 -15.31 7.11 2.28
CA VAL A 204 -15.59 6.20 1.16
C VAL A 204 -16.73 5.24 1.49
N ALA A 205 -16.79 4.70 2.71
CA ALA A 205 -17.89 3.85 3.16
C ALA A 205 -19.23 4.56 3.03
N TYR A 206 -19.31 5.80 3.55
CA TYR A 206 -20.52 6.60 3.50
C TYR A 206 -20.87 7.07 2.09
N ASP A 207 -19.88 7.35 1.23
CA ASP A 207 -20.17 7.69 -0.16
C ASP A 207 -20.75 6.48 -0.93
N ARG A 208 -20.20 5.29 -0.72
CA ARG A 208 -20.71 4.02 -1.27
C ARG A 208 -22.10 3.68 -0.73
N ASP A 209 -22.41 4.13 0.49
CA ASP A 209 -23.72 4.01 1.15
C ASP A 209 -24.68 5.15 0.74
N GLU A 210 -24.25 6.02 -0.18
CA GLU A 210 -24.98 7.19 -0.67
C GLU A 210 -25.32 8.25 0.41
N ARG A 211 -24.62 8.21 1.54
CA ARG A 211 -24.73 9.17 2.64
C ARG A 211 -23.75 10.33 2.45
N HIS A 212 -24.00 11.14 1.43
CA HIS A 212 -23.06 12.17 0.95
C HIS A 212 -22.71 13.23 2.00
N SER A 213 -23.61 13.56 2.93
CA SER A 213 -23.32 14.52 4.01
C SER A 213 -22.21 14.00 4.93
N LYS A 214 -22.34 12.76 5.41
CA LYS A 214 -21.34 12.09 6.24
C LYS A 214 -20.03 11.86 5.49
N ALA A 215 -20.12 11.45 4.23
CA ALA A 215 -18.94 11.29 3.39
C ALA A 215 -18.10 12.58 3.35
N ARG A 216 -18.75 13.74 3.14
CA ARG A 216 -18.10 15.05 3.15
C ARG A 216 -17.54 15.41 4.52
N GLU A 217 -18.29 15.22 5.60
CA GLU A 217 -17.84 15.50 6.96
C GLU A 217 -16.51 14.80 7.28
N HIS A 218 -16.45 13.48 7.05
CA HIS A 218 -15.23 12.72 7.31
C HIS A 218 -14.09 13.11 6.38
N LEU A 219 -14.37 13.44 5.12
CA LEU A 219 -13.36 13.87 4.18
C LEU A 219 -12.77 15.25 4.55
N ASP A 220 -13.59 16.17 5.03
CA ASP A 220 -13.16 17.50 5.48
C ASP A 220 -12.20 17.39 6.69
N LEU A 221 -12.43 16.42 7.59
CA LEU A 221 -11.50 16.12 8.70
C LEU A 221 -10.11 15.70 8.20
N VAL A 222 -10.04 14.95 7.10
CA VAL A 222 -8.77 14.51 6.49
C VAL A 222 -8.08 15.69 5.80
N ILE A 223 -8.79 16.40 4.91
CA ILE A 223 -8.24 17.50 4.11
C ILE A 223 -7.76 18.65 4.99
N LYS A 224 -8.44 18.92 6.12
CA LYS A 224 -8.02 19.95 7.08
C LYS A 224 -6.61 19.71 7.64
N ARG A 225 -6.16 18.45 7.72
CA ARG A 225 -4.86 18.05 8.30
C ARG A 225 -3.85 17.58 7.27
N ASP A 226 -4.32 17.21 6.09
CA ASP A 226 -3.50 16.74 4.98
C ASP A 226 -4.15 17.18 3.66
N TYR A 227 -3.96 18.46 3.33
CA TYR A 227 -4.60 19.06 2.17
C TYR A 227 -4.22 18.36 0.86
N SER A 228 -2.98 17.93 0.69
CA SER A 228 -2.55 17.21 -0.52
C SER A 228 -2.97 15.75 -0.52
N LEU A 229 -3.45 15.20 0.60
CA LEU A 229 -3.73 13.77 0.80
C LEU A 229 -2.50 12.87 0.61
N SER A 230 -1.32 13.42 0.28
CA SER A 230 -0.10 12.66 -0.02
C SER A 230 0.40 11.89 1.20
N ARG A 231 0.27 12.47 2.40
CA ARG A 231 0.72 11.82 3.64
C ARG A 231 -0.24 10.71 4.06
N THR A 232 -1.53 10.93 3.89
CA THR A 232 -2.57 9.96 4.24
C THR A 232 -2.55 8.79 3.25
N ALA A 233 -2.48 9.08 1.95
CA ALA A 233 -2.43 8.05 0.92
C ALA A 233 -1.14 7.22 0.94
N SER A 234 0.02 7.83 1.26
CA SER A 234 1.28 7.08 1.36
C SER A 234 1.36 6.14 2.57
N ARG A 235 0.57 6.40 3.62
CA ARG A 235 0.51 5.59 4.84
C ARG A 235 -0.63 4.57 4.86
N THR A 236 -1.42 4.49 3.80
CA THR A 236 -2.60 3.62 3.73
C THR A 236 -2.34 2.47 2.77
N ASP A 237 -2.38 1.25 3.31
CA ASP A 237 -2.52 0.04 2.50
C ASP A 237 -4.02 -0.13 2.17
N PHE A 238 -4.40 0.26 0.95
CA PHE A 238 -5.79 0.23 0.48
C PHE A 238 -6.24 -1.18 0.13
N ILE A 239 -7.48 -1.54 0.47
CA ILE A 239 -8.08 -2.83 0.15
C ILE A 239 -9.38 -2.62 -0.64
N PRO A 240 -9.44 -3.05 -1.92
CA PRO A 240 -8.32 -3.48 -2.76
C PRO A 240 -7.32 -2.35 -3.05
N ALA A 241 -6.12 -2.66 -3.56
CA ALA A 241 -5.12 -1.65 -3.89
C ALA A 241 -5.64 -0.52 -4.81
N ALA A 242 -6.53 -0.85 -5.76
CA ALA A 242 -7.17 0.12 -6.65
C ALA A 242 -8.02 1.17 -5.91
N ASP A 243 -8.52 0.87 -4.70
CA ASP A 243 -9.33 1.83 -3.91
C ASP A 243 -8.55 3.10 -3.58
N ARG A 244 -7.21 3.10 -3.64
CA ARG A 244 -6.40 4.34 -3.58
C ARG A 244 -6.96 5.42 -4.49
N TYR A 245 -7.33 5.06 -5.71
CA TYR A 245 -7.81 5.98 -6.72
C TYR A 245 -9.23 6.47 -6.40
N TYR A 246 -10.11 5.60 -5.90
CA TYR A 246 -11.45 6.01 -5.46
C TYR A 246 -11.38 7.03 -4.30
N TYR A 247 -10.53 6.74 -3.32
CA TYR A 247 -10.31 7.60 -2.15
C TYR A 247 -9.79 8.97 -2.58
N LEU A 248 -8.74 9.01 -3.43
CA LEU A 248 -8.20 10.26 -3.96
C LEU A 248 -9.22 11.01 -4.83
N GLY A 249 -9.99 10.29 -5.67
CA GLY A 249 -11.05 10.86 -6.49
C GLY A 249 -12.07 11.65 -5.66
N LEU A 250 -12.59 11.03 -4.59
CA LEU A 250 -13.45 11.74 -3.63
C LEU A 250 -12.74 12.92 -2.96
N GLY A 251 -11.49 12.71 -2.53
CA GLY A 251 -10.67 13.71 -1.85
C GLY A 251 -10.37 14.98 -2.65
N TYR A 252 -10.28 14.86 -3.97
CA TYR A 252 -10.04 15.98 -4.87
C TYR A 252 -11.31 16.60 -5.44
N ARG A 253 -12.45 15.88 -5.42
CA ARG A 253 -13.68 16.26 -6.14
C ARG A 253 -14.05 17.74 -6.06
N ARG A 254 -14.08 18.33 -4.85
CA ARG A 254 -14.46 19.76 -4.65
C ARG A 254 -13.35 20.77 -4.93
N ARG A 255 -12.09 20.37 -4.83
CA ARG A 255 -10.93 21.29 -4.86
C ARG A 255 -10.25 21.30 -6.22
N ASN A 256 -10.25 20.14 -6.87
CA ASN A 256 -9.65 19.93 -8.17
C ASN A 256 -10.43 18.84 -8.93
N PRO A 257 -11.57 19.19 -9.54
CA PRO A 257 -12.43 18.23 -10.23
C PRO A 257 -11.73 17.53 -11.41
N ALA A 258 -10.76 18.18 -12.04
CA ALA A 258 -9.96 17.57 -13.11
C ALA A 258 -9.12 16.39 -12.60
N TRP A 259 -8.41 16.58 -11.48
CA TRP A 259 -7.69 15.49 -10.82
C TRP A 259 -8.62 14.40 -10.31
N ALA A 260 -9.79 14.78 -9.77
CA ALA A 260 -10.77 13.81 -9.32
C ALA A 260 -11.25 12.91 -10.46
N LEU A 261 -11.49 13.47 -11.65
CA LEU A 261 -11.90 12.71 -12.83
C LEU A 261 -10.83 11.69 -13.25
N ILE A 262 -9.56 12.12 -13.30
CA ILE A 262 -8.43 11.23 -13.57
C ILE A 262 -8.40 10.07 -12.57
N TYR A 263 -8.51 10.35 -11.28
CA TYR A 263 -8.52 9.30 -10.27
C TYR A 263 -9.70 8.32 -10.42
N PHE A 264 -10.91 8.78 -10.77
CA PHE A 264 -12.02 7.86 -11.03
C PHE A 264 -11.81 7.03 -12.31
N ARG A 265 -11.17 7.57 -13.35
CA ARG A 265 -10.79 6.81 -14.55
C ARG A 265 -9.81 5.69 -14.22
N HIS A 266 -8.75 6.00 -13.48
CA HIS A 266 -7.81 5.00 -12.98
C HIS A 266 -8.47 3.90 -12.17
N TYR A 267 -9.37 4.29 -11.27
CA TYR A 267 -10.13 3.32 -10.50
C TYR A 267 -10.89 2.35 -11.42
N LEU A 268 -11.57 2.88 -12.44
CA LEU A 268 -12.34 2.09 -13.40
C LEU A 268 -11.47 1.24 -14.33
N ASP A 269 -10.22 1.63 -14.59
CA ASP A 269 -9.25 0.82 -15.34
C ASP A 269 -8.72 -0.36 -14.50
N GLU A 270 -8.39 -0.13 -13.23
CA GLU A 270 -7.77 -1.16 -12.39
C GLU A 270 -8.75 -2.09 -11.69
N ILE A 271 -9.96 -1.63 -11.40
CA ILE A 271 -10.92 -2.42 -10.62
C ILE A 271 -11.57 -3.53 -11.47
N PRO A 272 -11.68 -4.78 -10.98
CA PRO A 272 -12.31 -5.87 -11.73
C PRO A 272 -13.76 -5.53 -12.14
N ASN A 273 -14.19 -5.96 -13.33
CA ASN A 273 -15.54 -5.72 -13.86
C ASN A 273 -16.68 -6.15 -12.93
N ARG A 274 -16.45 -7.17 -12.10
CA ARG A 274 -17.39 -7.67 -11.10
C ARG A 274 -17.46 -6.86 -9.80
N SER A 275 -16.65 -5.82 -9.64
CA SER A 275 -16.66 -4.99 -8.44
C SER A 275 -18.02 -4.27 -8.32
N PRO A 276 -18.69 -4.32 -7.15
CA PRO A 276 -19.97 -3.64 -6.94
C PRO A 276 -19.85 -2.11 -7.07
N TRP A 277 -18.64 -1.57 -6.91
CA TRP A 277 -18.39 -0.13 -6.85
C TRP A 277 -18.09 0.53 -8.19
N ARG A 278 -18.08 -0.24 -9.29
CA ARG A 278 -17.89 0.34 -10.63
C ARG A 278 -18.99 1.31 -11.00
N SER A 279 -20.25 0.98 -10.70
CA SER A 279 -21.39 1.84 -11.05
C SER A 279 -21.27 3.21 -10.36
N ARG A 280 -20.98 3.20 -9.05
CA ARG A 280 -20.79 4.42 -8.27
C ARG A 280 -19.61 5.27 -8.76
N ALA A 281 -18.47 4.65 -9.07
CA ALA A 281 -17.34 5.37 -9.64
C ALA A 281 -17.64 5.97 -11.04
N LYS A 282 -18.40 5.25 -11.88
CA LYS A 282 -18.88 5.79 -13.17
C LYS A 282 -19.80 6.99 -12.97
N ALA A 283 -20.69 6.94 -11.97
CA ALA A 283 -21.55 8.08 -11.63
C ALA A 283 -20.71 9.31 -11.27
N HIS A 284 -19.70 9.16 -10.39
CA HIS A 284 -18.80 10.26 -10.06
C HIS A 284 -18.04 10.80 -11.27
N ALA A 285 -17.50 9.91 -12.12
CA ALA A 285 -16.82 10.32 -13.35
C ALA A 285 -17.76 11.10 -14.27
N SER A 286 -18.98 10.60 -14.51
CA SER A 286 -19.99 11.25 -15.35
C SER A 286 -20.43 12.61 -14.80
N GLU A 287 -20.60 12.76 -13.49
CA GLU A 287 -20.93 14.04 -12.86
C GLU A 287 -19.79 15.06 -13.04
N LEU A 288 -18.56 14.65 -12.74
CA LEU A 288 -17.36 15.48 -12.91
C LEU A 288 -17.17 15.90 -14.36
N HIS A 289 -17.48 14.99 -15.28
CA HIS A 289 -17.47 15.26 -16.70
C HIS A 289 -18.38 16.41 -17.09
N GLN A 290 -19.64 16.35 -16.66
CA GLN A 290 -20.63 17.38 -16.93
C GLN A 290 -20.27 18.69 -16.23
N GLU A 291 -19.74 18.62 -15.00
CA GLU A 291 -19.27 19.76 -14.23
C GLU A 291 -18.13 20.48 -14.95
N LEU A 292 -17.10 19.76 -15.37
CA LEU A 292 -15.93 20.31 -16.06
C LEU A 292 -16.30 20.98 -17.38
N ARG A 293 -17.20 20.36 -18.16
CA ARG A 293 -17.72 20.95 -19.40
C ARG A 293 -18.51 22.24 -19.17
N LYS A 294 -19.36 22.27 -18.13
CA LYS A 294 -20.24 23.41 -17.85
C LYS A 294 -19.48 24.56 -17.20
N GLN A 295 -18.64 24.26 -16.22
CA GLN A 295 -18.05 25.26 -15.34
C GLN A 295 -16.67 25.73 -15.79
N LEU A 296 -15.92 24.95 -16.58
CA LEU A 296 -14.53 25.22 -16.99
C LEU A 296 -13.73 25.86 -15.83
N PRO A 297 -13.19 25.05 -14.89
CA PRO A 297 -12.62 25.57 -13.66
C PRO A 297 -11.34 26.37 -13.94
N LEU A 298 -11.47 27.69 -13.95
CA LEU A 298 -10.38 28.64 -14.13
C LEU A 298 -9.85 29.06 -12.76
N LYS A 299 -8.53 29.12 -12.63
CA LYS A 299 -7.89 29.76 -11.49
C LYS A 299 -7.20 31.03 -11.97
N ILE A 300 -7.72 32.18 -11.52
CA ILE A 300 -7.18 33.50 -11.83
C ILE A 300 -6.53 34.05 -10.56
N THR A 301 -5.23 34.33 -10.62
CA THR A 301 -4.45 34.88 -9.49
C THR A 301 -3.55 35.99 -9.98
N GLY A 302 -3.16 36.92 -9.11
CA GLY A 302 -2.21 37.98 -9.44
C GLY A 302 -2.46 39.25 -8.65
N SER A 303 -1.70 40.30 -8.96
CA SER A 303 -1.85 41.63 -8.35
C SER A 303 -2.82 42.53 -9.11
N ALA A 304 -3.19 42.17 -10.34
CA ALA A 304 -4.25 42.81 -11.11
C ALA A 304 -5.52 41.93 -11.14
N SER A 305 -6.63 42.50 -11.61
CA SER A 305 -7.87 41.77 -11.83
C SER A 305 -8.24 41.75 -13.32
N LEU A 306 -8.79 40.63 -13.75
CA LEU A 306 -9.45 40.47 -15.04
C LEU A 306 -10.70 39.64 -14.79
N ASP A 307 -11.84 40.09 -15.28
CA ASP A 307 -13.09 39.42 -14.98
C ASP A 307 -13.17 38.04 -15.65
N ASP A 308 -13.73 37.08 -14.93
CA ASP A 308 -13.86 35.69 -15.35
C ASP A 308 -14.65 35.55 -16.68
N LYS A 309 -15.66 36.39 -16.93
CA LYS A 309 -16.43 36.37 -18.19
C LYS A 309 -15.58 36.73 -19.39
N THR A 310 -14.69 37.72 -19.24
CA THR A 310 -13.76 38.15 -20.28
C THR A 310 -12.73 37.07 -20.57
N VAL A 311 -12.15 36.44 -19.55
CA VAL A 311 -11.23 35.31 -19.73
C VAL A 311 -11.94 34.16 -20.47
N ARG A 312 -13.15 33.77 -20.05
CA ARG A 312 -13.92 32.72 -20.72
C ARG A 312 -14.24 33.04 -22.17
N ARG A 313 -14.54 34.30 -22.48
CA ARG A 313 -14.79 34.76 -23.85
C ARG A 313 -13.56 34.59 -24.74
N ALA A 314 -12.39 34.95 -24.22
CA ALA A 314 -11.11 34.76 -24.92
C ALA A 314 -10.76 33.28 -25.12
N LEU A 315 -11.09 32.41 -24.15
CA LEU A 315 -10.81 30.97 -24.24
C LEU A 315 -11.76 30.21 -25.17
N ARG A 316 -13.03 30.63 -25.25
CA ARG A 316 -14.12 29.90 -25.93
C ARG A 316 -13.78 29.41 -27.35
N PRO A 317 -13.16 30.20 -28.25
CA PRO A 317 -12.84 29.76 -29.60
C PRO A 317 -11.83 28.59 -29.66
N HIS A 318 -11.06 28.38 -28.59
CA HIS A 318 -9.97 27.41 -28.54
C HIS A 318 -10.38 26.09 -27.87
N LEU A 319 -11.44 26.09 -27.06
CA LEU A 319 -11.80 24.94 -26.20
C LEU A 319 -12.02 23.64 -26.99
N ALA A 320 -12.71 23.69 -28.13
CA ALA A 320 -12.95 22.51 -28.96
C ALA A 320 -11.65 21.91 -29.53
N LYS A 321 -10.72 22.76 -29.98
CA LYS A 321 -9.41 22.30 -30.48
C LYS A 321 -8.53 21.75 -29.35
N LEU A 322 -8.58 22.38 -28.18
CA LEU A 322 -7.90 21.87 -26.98
C LEU A 322 -8.43 20.48 -26.58
N GLU A 323 -9.75 20.28 -26.60
CA GLU A 323 -10.37 18.97 -26.33
C GLU A 323 -9.97 17.92 -27.37
N GLN A 324 -9.86 18.30 -28.65
CA GLN A 324 -9.37 17.42 -29.72
C GLN A 324 -7.91 16.98 -29.49
N CYS A 325 -7.03 17.90 -29.08
CA CYS A 325 -5.62 17.56 -28.84
C CYS A 325 -5.43 16.44 -27.81
N VAL A 326 -6.29 16.41 -26.78
CA VAL A 326 -6.19 15.44 -25.67
C VAL A 326 -7.09 14.21 -25.86
N ALA A 327 -7.87 14.12 -26.95
CA ALA A 327 -8.88 13.08 -27.13
C ALA A 327 -8.31 11.65 -27.13
N GLU A 328 -7.12 11.46 -27.69
CA GLU A 328 -6.43 10.16 -27.75
C GLU A 328 -5.71 9.79 -26.43
N ALA A 329 -5.68 10.70 -25.44
CA ALA A 329 -4.95 10.53 -24.18
C ALA A 329 -5.85 10.84 -22.96
N PRO A 330 -6.87 10.02 -22.66
CA PRO A 330 -7.84 10.30 -21.60
C PRO A 330 -7.28 10.31 -20.18
N GLU A 331 -6.09 9.72 -19.98
CA GLU A 331 -5.38 9.69 -18.69
C GLU A 331 -4.32 10.80 -18.57
N LEU A 332 -4.26 11.73 -19.53
CA LEU A 332 -3.40 12.90 -19.50
C LEU A 332 -4.17 14.11 -18.97
N LEU A 333 -3.58 14.80 -18.01
CA LEU A 333 -4.02 16.10 -17.54
C LEU A 333 -2.91 17.12 -17.77
N LEU A 334 -3.23 18.13 -18.57
CA LEU A 334 -2.38 19.28 -18.80
C LEU A 334 -2.95 20.51 -18.09
N ARG A 335 -2.09 21.50 -17.89
CA ARG A 335 -2.46 22.83 -17.43
C ARG A 335 -1.85 23.88 -18.33
N ILE A 336 -2.70 24.70 -18.94
CA ILE A 336 -2.26 25.92 -19.61
C ILE A 336 -2.15 27.01 -18.57
N LYS A 337 -1.00 27.68 -18.51
CA LYS A 337 -0.73 28.82 -17.65
C LYS A 337 -0.46 30.05 -18.52
N ILE A 338 -1.36 31.03 -18.47
CA ILE A 338 -1.26 32.28 -19.23
C ILE A 338 -0.95 33.41 -18.26
N LYS A 339 0.24 34.00 -18.39
CA LYS A 339 0.67 35.14 -17.60
C LYS A 339 0.65 36.41 -18.44
N ARG A 340 -0.05 37.43 -17.96
CA ARG A 340 -0.12 38.75 -18.59
C ARG A 340 0.26 39.83 -17.59
N VAL A 341 0.89 40.90 -18.07
CA VAL A 341 1.38 42.03 -17.28
C VAL A 341 0.81 43.33 -17.82
N ALA A 342 0.46 44.25 -16.94
CA ALA A 342 0.01 45.59 -17.28
C ALA A 342 1.21 46.49 -17.59
N GLN A 343 1.18 47.16 -18.74
CA GLN A 343 2.21 48.09 -19.22
C GLN A 343 3.60 47.45 -19.37
N LYS A 344 4.62 48.24 -19.73
CA LYS A 344 5.99 47.71 -19.92
C LYS A 344 6.52 47.14 -18.58
N PRO A 345 7.03 45.90 -18.56
CA PRO A 345 7.60 45.31 -17.36
C PRO A 345 8.84 46.09 -16.91
N GLY A 346 8.85 46.55 -15.65
CA GLY A 346 10.05 47.04 -14.98
C GLY A 346 10.90 45.90 -14.40
N PRO A 347 12.11 46.18 -13.89
CA PRO A 347 12.94 45.18 -13.21
C PRO A 347 12.17 44.48 -12.09
N GLY A 348 12.15 43.14 -12.08
CA GLY A 348 11.39 42.34 -11.10
C GLY A 348 9.94 42.03 -11.48
N SER A 349 9.44 42.54 -12.61
CA SER A 349 8.10 42.16 -13.12
C SER A 349 8.08 40.71 -13.61
N PRO A 350 6.96 39.97 -13.44
CA PRO A 350 6.84 38.61 -13.96
C PRO A 350 6.96 38.57 -15.49
N ILE A 351 7.60 37.53 -16.04
CA ILE A 351 7.73 37.35 -17.50
C ILE A 351 6.36 36.97 -18.09
N PRO A 352 5.75 37.76 -18.99
CA PRO A 352 4.51 37.38 -19.65
C PRO A 352 4.73 36.21 -20.60
N GLY A 353 3.71 35.38 -20.79
CA GLY A 353 3.82 34.23 -21.69
C GLY A 353 2.76 33.16 -21.43
N ILE A 354 2.78 32.15 -22.28
CA ILE A 354 1.94 30.96 -22.18
C ILE A 354 2.85 29.76 -21.95
N THR A 355 2.49 28.91 -21.00
CA THR A 355 3.22 27.67 -20.70
C THR A 355 2.23 26.53 -20.57
N VAL A 356 2.48 25.44 -21.28
CA VAL A 356 1.76 24.18 -21.11
C VAL A 356 2.57 23.29 -20.16
N LEU A 357 1.90 22.80 -19.11
CA LEU A 357 2.51 21.93 -18.10
C LEU A 357 1.79 20.59 -18.10
N VAL A 358 2.56 19.50 -18.02
CA VAL A 358 2.03 18.17 -17.74
C VAL A 358 1.80 18.06 -16.24
N ASP A 359 0.55 18.13 -15.81
CA ASP A 359 0.19 17.98 -14.40
C ASP A 359 0.19 16.50 -13.99
N TYR A 360 -0.26 15.63 -14.90
CA TYR A 360 -0.38 14.22 -14.65
C TYR A 360 -0.39 13.42 -15.95
N ALA A 361 0.34 12.30 -15.98
CA ALA A 361 0.32 11.34 -17.07
C ALA A 361 0.41 9.92 -16.49
N PHE A 362 -0.48 9.03 -16.92
CA PHE A 362 -0.45 7.63 -16.49
C PHE A 362 -0.73 6.68 -17.64
N ARG A 363 0.17 5.70 -17.81
CA ARG A 363 0.16 4.76 -18.94
C ARG A 363 0.04 5.47 -20.30
N VAL A 364 0.52 6.69 -20.39
CA VAL A 364 0.72 7.44 -21.63
C VAL A 364 2.21 7.41 -21.91
N ASP A 365 2.60 6.91 -23.08
CA ASP A 365 4.00 6.90 -23.49
C ASP A 365 4.51 8.31 -23.80
N THR A 366 5.82 8.50 -23.73
CA THR A 366 6.46 9.81 -23.90
C THR A 366 6.14 10.44 -25.26
N ALA A 367 6.10 9.64 -26.34
CA ALA A 367 5.82 10.16 -27.67
C ALA A 367 4.39 10.71 -27.78
N THR A 368 3.42 10.01 -27.18
CA THR A 368 2.05 10.50 -27.07
C THR A 368 1.98 11.78 -26.23
N VAL A 369 2.68 11.86 -25.09
CA VAL A 369 2.72 13.09 -24.28
C VAL A 369 3.27 14.26 -25.09
N GLU A 370 4.41 14.08 -25.78
CA GLU A 370 5.05 15.12 -26.60
C GLU A 370 4.13 15.60 -27.73
N LYS A 371 3.48 14.67 -28.45
CA LYS A 371 2.50 14.97 -29.50
C LYS A 371 1.35 15.83 -28.95
N VAL A 372 0.78 15.43 -27.82
CA VAL A 372 -0.37 16.14 -27.22
C VAL A 372 0.05 17.52 -26.70
N VAL A 373 1.19 17.62 -26.02
CA VAL A 373 1.74 18.91 -25.55
C VAL A 373 1.98 19.85 -26.72
N SER A 374 2.59 19.37 -27.81
CA SER A 374 2.82 20.17 -29.02
C SER A 374 1.52 20.70 -29.63
N CYS A 375 0.48 19.85 -29.74
CA CYS A 375 -0.84 20.27 -30.20
C CYS A 375 -1.46 21.35 -29.30
N VAL A 376 -1.39 21.16 -27.98
CA VAL A 376 -1.93 22.11 -26.99
C VAL A 376 -1.16 23.43 -27.04
N ASP A 377 0.17 23.41 -27.16
CA ASP A 377 1.00 24.62 -27.29
C ASP A 377 0.61 25.44 -28.52
N GLN A 378 0.43 24.78 -29.69
CA GLN A 378 0.02 25.47 -30.92
C GLN A 378 -1.35 26.14 -30.77
N VAL A 379 -2.32 25.46 -30.17
CA VAL A 379 -3.66 26.03 -29.93
C VAL A 379 -3.60 27.15 -28.88
N ALA A 380 -2.79 26.98 -27.83
CA ALA A 380 -2.65 27.92 -26.74
C ALA A 380 -1.94 29.22 -27.17
N ALA A 381 -1.00 29.16 -28.11
CA ALA A 381 -0.33 30.33 -28.69
C ALA A 381 -1.32 31.32 -29.34
N GLY A 382 -2.47 30.84 -29.80
CA GLY A 382 -3.53 31.69 -30.34
C GLY A 382 -4.41 32.38 -29.28
N ILE A 383 -4.25 32.08 -27.99
CA ILE A 383 -5.09 32.64 -26.93
C ILE A 383 -4.60 34.04 -26.59
N ASP A 384 -5.38 35.05 -27.01
CA ASP A 384 -5.12 36.44 -26.64
C ASP A 384 -6.04 36.90 -25.51
N LEU A 385 -5.46 37.16 -24.34
CA LEU A 385 -6.19 37.74 -23.22
C LEU A 385 -6.17 39.28 -23.36
N PRO A 386 -7.27 39.97 -23.06
CA PRO A 386 -7.33 41.42 -23.18
C PRO A 386 -6.28 42.14 -22.33
N ARG A 387 -5.97 43.37 -22.72
CA ARG A 387 -5.05 44.24 -21.97
C ARG A 387 -5.51 44.40 -20.53
N LEU A 388 -4.57 44.24 -19.61
CA LEU A 388 -4.81 44.46 -18.19
C LEU A 388 -4.92 45.94 -17.86
N LYS A 389 -5.89 46.28 -17.02
CA LYS A 389 -5.96 47.56 -16.33
C LYS A 389 -5.26 47.41 -14.98
N GLY A 390 -4.33 48.30 -14.67
CA GLY A 390 -3.59 48.25 -13.40
C GLY A 390 -2.31 49.07 -13.43
N ALA A 391 -1.64 49.14 -12.27
CA ALA A 391 -0.34 49.76 -12.12
C ALA A 391 0.71 49.06 -13.02
N PRO A 392 1.75 49.78 -13.49
CA PRO A 392 2.85 49.16 -14.22
C PRO A 392 3.44 47.95 -13.49
N GLY A 393 3.63 46.84 -14.19
CA GLY A 393 4.18 45.60 -13.60
C GLY A 393 3.18 44.75 -12.82
N SER A 394 1.94 45.22 -12.62
CA SER A 394 0.86 44.37 -12.10
C SER A 394 0.53 43.25 -13.09
N TYR A 395 0.08 42.08 -12.62
CA TYR A 395 -0.06 40.91 -13.46
C TYR A 395 -1.26 40.04 -13.09
N ILE A 396 -1.66 39.19 -14.04
CA ILE A 396 -2.52 38.03 -13.78
C ILE A 396 -1.84 36.76 -14.28
N THR A 397 -2.24 35.65 -13.68
CA THR A 397 -2.00 34.29 -14.14
C THR A 397 -3.35 33.59 -14.23
N VAL A 398 -3.70 33.13 -15.42
CA VAL A 398 -4.87 32.28 -15.67
C VAL A 398 -4.36 30.84 -15.81
N GLU A 399 -4.87 29.93 -15.00
CA GLU A 399 -4.62 28.50 -15.11
C GLU A 399 -5.89 27.79 -15.57
N LEU A 400 -5.77 27.00 -16.66
CA LEU A 400 -6.83 26.24 -17.29
C LEU A 400 -6.41 24.76 -17.37
N PRO A 401 -7.15 23.81 -16.74
CA PRO A 401 -6.91 22.40 -16.98
C PRO A 401 -7.40 21.98 -18.37
N VAL A 402 -6.63 21.12 -19.03
CA VAL A 402 -6.95 20.51 -20.32
C VAL A 402 -6.84 19.00 -20.18
N LEU A 403 -7.95 18.30 -20.38
CA LEU A 403 -8.07 16.85 -20.27
C LEU A 403 -9.18 16.37 -21.20
N ALA A 404 -9.11 15.10 -21.60
CA ALA A 404 -10.15 14.54 -22.45
C ALA A 404 -11.48 14.54 -21.70
N LEU A 405 -12.49 15.13 -22.32
CA LEU A 405 -13.88 15.05 -21.91
C LEU A 405 -14.67 14.25 -22.95
N GLY A 406 -14.06 13.34 -23.73
CA GLY A 406 -14.79 12.52 -24.73
C GLY A 406 -16.03 11.78 -24.19
N LYS A 407 -17.02 11.49 -25.06
CA LYS A 407 -18.33 10.94 -24.69
C LYS A 407 -18.27 9.66 -23.85
#